data_AF-A0A935DUK4-F1
#
_entry.id   AF-A0A935DUK4-F1
#
_cell.length_a   1.000
_cell.length_b   1.000
_cell.length_c   1.000
_cell.angle_alpha   90.00
_cell.angle_beta   90.00
_cell.angle_gamma   90.00
#
_symmetry.space_group_name_H-M   'P 1'
#
loop_
_entity.id
_entity.type
_entity.pdbx_description
1 polymer ?
#
loop_
_entity_poly.entity_id
_entity_poly.type
_entity_poly.pdbx_seq_one_letter_code
_entity_poly.pdbx_strand_id
1 'polypeptide(L)'
;MIHIRKSEARGHFDHGWLESWHTFSFADYYDPAEMNWRSLRVINEDIVQPAKGFGTHGHRDMEIVTYLLDGELEHKDSMGNGTVIRPGEVQRMSAGKGVMHSEFNPSPDATTHLLQIWIEPSVRGVPPSYEQTFFPVEERRGRLRRVASKDGRDGSVTIHQDAALYAALLVPGESVRHVLAPGRHAYLHVARGAVDLNGVQLGAGDGAKIAEESELRITAAADAEILLFDLA
;
A
#
# COMPACT_ATOMS: atom_id res chain seq x y z
N MET A 1 13.55 17.14 -4.16
CA MET A 1 14.16 16.03 -4.94
C MET A 1 13.17 14.89 -5.13
N ILE A 2 13.01 14.42 -6.36
CA ILE A 2 12.12 13.31 -6.72
C ILE A 2 12.95 12.24 -7.44
N HIS A 3 12.99 11.03 -6.90
CA HIS A 3 13.67 9.88 -7.50
C HIS A 3 12.65 8.81 -7.90
N ILE A 4 12.66 8.41 -9.16
CA ILE A 4 11.63 7.53 -9.73
C ILE A 4 12.04 6.07 -9.63
N ARG A 5 11.12 5.27 -9.08
CA ARG A 5 11.15 3.81 -9.11
C ARG A 5 10.25 3.34 -10.23
N LYS A 6 10.83 3.01 -11.39
CA LYS A 6 10.07 2.55 -12.55
C LYS A 6 9.45 1.18 -12.35
N SER A 7 8.24 0.97 -12.87
CA SER A 7 7.49 -0.28 -12.76
C SER A 7 8.32 -1.48 -13.26
N GLU A 8 8.96 -1.33 -14.42
CA GLU A 8 9.79 -2.35 -15.05
C GLU A 8 11.11 -2.65 -14.31
N ALA A 9 11.50 -1.79 -13.37
CA ALA A 9 12.70 -1.99 -12.56
C ALA A 9 12.41 -2.76 -11.25
N ARG A 10 11.13 -3.04 -10.95
CA ARG A 10 10.71 -3.84 -9.79
C ARG A 10 11.12 -5.29 -9.94
N GLY A 11 11.35 -5.98 -8.82
CA GLY A 11 11.55 -7.42 -8.85
C GLY A 11 10.25 -8.09 -9.30
N HIS A 12 10.29 -8.93 -10.33
CA HIS A 12 9.10 -9.62 -10.85
C HIS A 12 9.22 -11.12 -10.67
N PHE A 13 8.14 -11.74 -10.18
CA PHE A 13 8.06 -13.17 -9.91
C PHE A 13 6.74 -13.73 -10.40
N ASP A 14 6.81 -14.80 -11.16
CA ASP A 14 5.64 -15.60 -11.58
C ASP A 14 5.78 -17.02 -11.02
N HIS A 15 4.93 -17.34 -10.06
CA HIS A 15 4.86 -18.66 -9.43
C HIS A 15 3.70 -19.52 -10.00
N GLY A 16 3.10 -19.09 -11.11
CA GLY A 16 1.92 -19.68 -11.75
C GLY A 16 0.61 -19.39 -11.01
N TRP A 17 0.60 -19.46 -9.67
CA TRP A 17 -0.57 -19.10 -8.85
C TRP A 17 -0.55 -17.66 -8.33
N LEU A 18 0.63 -17.03 -8.34
CA LEU A 18 0.89 -15.68 -7.87
C LEU A 18 1.82 -15.01 -8.88
N GLU A 19 1.38 -13.87 -9.41
CA GLU A 19 2.24 -12.91 -10.08
C GLU A 19 2.50 -11.74 -9.12
N SER A 20 3.77 -11.37 -8.92
CA SER A 20 4.14 -10.36 -7.93
C SER A 20 5.22 -9.41 -8.42
N TRP A 21 5.06 -8.11 -8.11
CA TRP A 21 6.06 -7.06 -8.35
C TRP A 21 6.51 -6.44 -7.02
N HIS A 22 7.78 -6.61 -6.68
CA HIS A 22 8.40 -6.12 -5.46
C HIS A 22 9.06 -4.75 -5.69
N THR A 23 8.50 -3.71 -5.08
CA THR A 23 9.08 -2.35 -5.13
C THR A 23 10.45 -2.30 -4.46
N PHE A 24 10.53 -2.90 -3.26
CA PHE A 24 11.72 -2.97 -2.41
C PHE A 24 12.18 -4.42 -2.24
N SER A 25 13.42 -4.62 -1.81
CA SER A 25 14.03 -5.93 -1.52
C SER A 25 13.17 -6.75 -0.57
N PHE A 26 12.67 -7.89 -1.05
CA PHE A 26 11.73 -8.75 -0.33
C PHE A 26 11.83 -10.19 -0.82
N ALA A 27 11.74 -11.15 0.11
CA ALA A 27 11.98 -12.57 -0.16
C ALA A 27 13.32 -12.77 -0.92
N ASP A 28 13.29 -13.47 -2.05
CA ASP A 28 14.48 -13.73 -2.87
C ASP A 28 14.90 -12.54 -3.76
N TYR A 29 14.11 -11.46 -3.81
CA TYR A 29 14.49 -10.22 -4.48
C TYR A 29 15.42 -9.39 -3.60
N TYR A 30 16.61 -9.09 -4.13
CA TYR A 30 17.58 -8.25 -3.44
C TYR A 30 18.16 -7.17 -4.38
N ASP A 31 17.93 -5.92 -4.00
CA ASP A 31 18.55 -4.73 -4.55
C ASP A 31 18.97 -3.81 -3.38
N PRO A 32 20.28 -3.63 -3.14
CA PRO A 32 20.77 -2.84 -2.02
C PRO A 32 20.39 -1.34 -2.10
N ALA A 33 20.03 -0.82 -3.28
CA ALA A 33 19.54 0.55 -3.44
C ALA A 33 18.03 0.67 -3.10
N GLU A 34 17.32 -0.45 -3.07
CA GLU A 34 15.88 -0.53 -2.90
C GLU A 34 15.51 -1.33 -1.65
N MET A 35 16.17 -1.09 -0.52
CA MET A 35 15.87 -1.81 0.73
C MET A 35 14.56 -1.34 1.39
N ASN A 36 14.32 -0.04 1.38
CA ASN A 36 13.17 0.63 1.99
C ASN A 36 13.18 2.12 1.59
N TRP A 37 12.11 2.84 1.93
CA TRP A 37 12.10 4.30 1.94
C TRP A 37 11.54 4.80 3.26
N ARG A 38 12.40 5.36 4.13
CA ARG A 38 12.06 5.65 5.53
C ARG A 38 11.46 4.40 6.19
N SER A 39 10.31 4.50 6.84
CA SER A 39 9.64 3.36 7.47
C SER A 39 8.87 2.44 6.50
N LEU A 40 8.74 2.83 5.23
CA LEU A 40 8.05 2.01 4.22
C LEU A 40 9.01 0.92 3.71
N ARG A 41 8.70 -0.33 4.06
CA ARG A 41 9.59 -1.48 3.88
C ARG A 41 9.22 -2.36 2.70
N VAL A 42 7.94 -2.51 2.40
CA VAL A 42 7.42 -3.35 1.32
C VAL A 42 6.25 -2.64 0.65
N ILE A 43 6.24 -2.67 -0.68
CA ILE A 43 5.03 -2.53 -1.50
C ILE A 43 5.15 -3.62 -2.56
N ASN A 44 4.39 -4.71 -2.35
CA ASN A 44 4.23 -5.75 -3.34
C ASN A 44 2.89 -5.56 -4.03
N GLU A 45 2.91 -5.63 -5.35
CA GLU A 45 1.70 -5.72 -6.15
C GLU A 45 1.50 -7.17 -6.53
N ASP A 46 0.38 -7.75 -6.10
CA ASP A 46 0.14 -9.19 -6.21
C ASP A 46 -1.14 -9.45 -7.00
N ILE A 47 -1.07 -10.38 -7.96
CA ILE A 47 -2.21 -10.96 -8.64
C ILE A 47 -2.29 -12.44 -8.25
N VAL A 48 -3.33 -12.78 -7.47
CA VAL A 48 -3.55 -14.12 -6.94
C VAL A 48 -4.61 -14.85 -7.76
N GLN A 49 -4.24 -16.02 -8.29
CA GLN A 49 -5.12 -16.86 -9.09
C GLN A 49 -6.32 -17.41 -8.29
N PRO A 50 -7.42 -17.81 -8.96
CA PRO A 50 -8.62 -18.30 -8.29
C PRO A 50 -8.34 -19.46 -7.32
N ALA A 51 -8.97 -19.42 -6.15
CA ALA A 51 -8.84 -20.41 -5.07
C ALA A 51 -7.39 -20.68 -4.60
N LYS A 52 -6.47 -19.74 -4.83
CA LYS A 52 -5.07 -19.80 -4.39
C LYS A 52 -4.80 -18.73 -3.34
N GLY A 53 -3.65 -18.84 -2.68
CA GLY A 53 -3.33 -17.94 -1.59
C GLY A 53 -2.08 -18.36 -0.81
N PHE A 54 -1.78 -17.53 0.16
CA PHE A 54 -0.68 -17.70 1.10
C PHE A 54 -1.16 -18.56 2.27
N GLY A 55 -0.58 -19.74 2.41
CA GLY A 55 -0.80 -20.61 3.57
C GLY A 55 -0.36 -19.94 4.88
N THR A 56 -0.68 -20.57 6.01
CA THR A 56 -0.41 -20.00 7.33
C THR A 56 1.08 -19.71 7.56
N HIS A 57 1.41 -18.44 7.78
CA HIS A 57 2.77 -17.97 8.05
C HIS A 57 2.76 -16.88 9.12
N GLY A 58 3.93 -16.59 9.70
CA GLY A 58 4.06 -15.72 10.86
C GLY A 58 4.70 -14.38 10.54
N HIS A 59 4.21 -13.32 11.20
CA HIS A 59 4.81 -11.98 11.20
C HIS A 59 5.07 -11.50 12.62
N ARG A 60 6.01 -10.57 12.76
CA ARG A 60 6.34 -9.91 14.04
C ARG A 60 6.79 -8.48 13.77
N ASP A 61 6.43 -7.57 14.67
CA ASP A 61 6.89 -6.17 14.69
C ASP A 61 6.79 -5.48 13.31
N MET A 62 5.65 -5.62 12.65
CA MET A 62 5.34 -5.01 11.35
C MET A 62 3.89 -4.54 11.30
N GLU A 63 3.64 -3.37 10.72
CA GLU A 63 2.29 -2.94 10.34
C GLU A 63 2.05 -3.34 8.88
N ILE A 64 1.15 -4.30 8.67
CA ILE A 64 0.83 -4.85 7.35
C ILE A 64 -0.51 -4.27 6.92
N VAL A 65 -0.54 -3.56 5.80
CA VAL A 65 -1.72 -2.94 5.23
C VAL A 65 -2.01 -3.57 3.88
N THR A 66 -3.24 -4.06 3.71
CA THR A 66 -3.71 -4.66 2.46
C THR A 66 -4.69 -3.70 1.79
N TYR A 67 -4.41 -3.38 0.52
CA TYR A 67 -5.23 -2.52 -0.33
C TYR A 67 -5.69 -3.26 -1.59
N LEU A 68 -6.99 -3.46 -1.75
CA LEU A 68 -7.55 -4.21 -2.88
C LEU A 68 -7.81 -3.29 -4.08
N LEU A 69 -7.25 -3.66 -5.23
CA LEU A 69 -7.49 -3.01 -6.51
C LEU A 69 -8.62 -3.71 -7.27
N ASP A 70 -8.70 -5.04 -7.19
CA ASP A 70 -9.78 -5.85 -7.79
C ASP A 70 -9.95 -7.20 -7.07
N GLY A 71 -11.13 -7.81 -7.22
CA GLY A 71 -11.44 -9.12 -6.63
C GLY A 71 -11.73 -9.06 -5.13
N GLU A 72 -11.44 -10.14 -4.40
CA GLU A 72 -11.66 -10.25 -2.95
C GLU A 72 -10.52 -11.05 -2.29
N LEU A 73 -10.23 -10.80 -1.01
CA LEU A 73 -9.22 -11.56 -0.27
C LEU A 73 -9.77 -12.03 1.08
N GLU A 74 -9.86 -13.34 1.29
CA GLU A 74 -10.19 -13.93 2.58
C GLU A 74 -8.95 -13.95 3.47
N HIS A 75 -9.05 -13.33 4.65
CA HIS A 75 -8.02 -13.30 5.69
C HIS A 75 -8.45 -14.14 6.89
N LYS A 76 -7.51 -14.90 7.46
CA LYS A 76 -7.66 -15.61 8.74
C LYS A 76 -6.41 -15.45 9.57
N ASP A 77 -6.55 -15.23 10.88
CA ASP A 77 -5.42 -15.12 11.79
C ASP A 77 -5.59 -15.85 13.13
N SER A 78 -4.47 -15.95 13.86
CA SER A 78 -4.40 -16.58 15.18
C SER A 78 -5.05 -15.77 16.30
N MET A 79 -5.53 -14.54 16.04
CA MET A 79 -6.32 -13.75 16.98
C MET A 79 -7.81 -14.15 16.91
N GLY A 80 -8.18 -14.97 15.93
CA GLY A 80 -9.56 -15.43 15.70
C GLY A 80 -10.32 -14.59 14.68
N ASN A 81 -9.66 -13.64 14.00
CA ASN A 81 -10.32 -12.89 12.93
C ASN A 81 -10.46 -13.75 11.68
N GLY A 82 -11.58 -13.60 10.99
CA GLY A 82 -11.89 -14.21 9.71
C GLY A 82 -12.75 -13.25 8.89
N THR A 83 -12.17 -12.65 7.87
CA THR A 83 -12.79 -11.54 7.11
C THR A 83 -12.55 -11.71 5.62
N VAL A 84 -13.36 -11.02 4.81
CA VAL A 84 -13.11 -10.86 3.38
C VAL A 84 -12.91 -9.38 3.12
N ILE A 85 -11.79 -9.05 2.47
CA ILE A 85 -11.38 -7.69 2.12
C ILE A 85 -11.76 -7.44 0.67
N ARG A 86 -12.41 -6.29 0.39
CA ARG A 86 -12.90 -5.91 -0.95
C ARG A 86 -12.36 -4.54 -1.40
N PRO A 87 -12.40 -4.21 -2.70
CA PRO A 87 -12.05 -2.89 -3.21
C PRO A 87 -12.79 -1.77 -2.46
N GLY A 88 -12.03 -0.74 -2.09
CA GLY A 88 -12.50 0.36 -1.25
C GLY A 88 -12.37 0.10 0.26
N GLU A 89 -12.07 -1.13 0.68
CA GLU A 89 -11.67 -1.42 2.05
C GLU A 89 -10.14 -1.35 2.19
N VAL A 90 -9.70 -0.87 3.35
CA VAL A 90 -8.31 -0.96 3.78
C VAL A 90 -8.27 -1.79 5.04
N GLN A 91 -7.49 -2.86 4.98
CA GLN A 91 -7.23 -3.73 6.11
C GLN A 91 -5.84 -3.42 6.67
N ARG A 92 -5.71 -3.47 7.99
CA ARG A 92 -4.44 -3.38 8.70
C ARG A 92 -4.32 -4.48 9.74
N MET A 93 -3.19 -5.18 9.73
CA MET A 93 -2.76 -6.08 10.78
C MET A 93 -1.47 -5.57 11.41
N SER A 94 -1.51 -5.24 12.70
CA SER A 94 -0.30 -4.95 13.48
C SER A 94 0.20 -6.27 14.06
N ALA A 95 1.35 -6.75 13.58
CA ALA A 95 1.86 -8.06 13.96
C ALA A 95 2.37 -8.10 15.41
N GLY A 96 2.94 -6.99 15.91
CA GLY A 96 3.35 -6.83 17.29
C GLY A 96 4.22 -7.99 17.81
N LYS A 97 3.87 -8.55 18.97
CA LYS A 97 4.56 -9.71 19.59
C LYS A 97 4.57 -10.98 18.73
N GLY A 98 3.71 -11.06 17.72
CA GLY A 98 3.62 -12.17 16.78
C GLY A 98 2.18 -12.51 16.43
N VAL A 99 1.93 -12.75 15.15
CA VAL A 99 0.65 -13.23 14.61
C VAL A 99 0.92 -14.27 13.53
N MET A 100 0.13 -15.33 13.51
CA MET A 100 0.08 -16.27 12.39
C MET A 100 -1.16 -15.95 11.57
N HIS A 101 -1.04 -15.91 10.25
CA HIS A 101 -2.17 -15.61 9.38
C HIS A 101 -2.05 -16.29 8.02
N SER A 102 -3.15 -16.31 7.27
CA SER A 102 -3.25 -16.82 5.91
C SER A 102 -4.22 -15.99 5.10
N GLU A 103 -3.96 -15.85 3.81
CA GLU A 103 -4.72 -15.01 2.91
C GLU A 103 -5.00 -15.77 1.62
N PHE A 104 -6.26 -15.90 1.22
CA PHE A 104 -6.67 -16.64 0.03
C PHE A 104 -7.62 -15.82 -0.84
N ASN A 105 -7.49 -15.96 -2.15
CA ASN A 105 -8.54 -15.56 -3.07
C ASN A 105 -9.71 -16.55 -2.93
N PRO A 106 -10.89 -16.12 -2.43
CA PRO A 106 -12.02 -17.00 -2.19
C PRO A 106 -12.81 -17.31 -3.48
N SER A 107 -12.56 -16.59 -4.58
CA SER A 107 -13.25 -16.81 -5.84
C SER A 107 -12.75 -18.09 -6.53
N PRO A 108 -13.65 -18.91 -7.10
CA PRO A 108 -13.27 -20.09 -7.88
C PRO A 108 -12.89 -19.77 -9.33
N ASP A 109 -13.17 -18.55 -9.82
CA ASP A 109 -13.13 -18.20 -11.24
C ASP A 109 -12.51 -16.82 -11.58
N ALA A 110 -12.32 -15.94 -10.59
CA ALA A 110 -11.74 -14.61 -10.77
C ALA A 110 -10.42 -14.45 -9.98
N THR A 111 -9.53 -13.59 -10.48
CA THR A 111 -8.28 -13.21 -9.80
C THR A 111 -8.51 -12.16 -8.73
N THR A 112 -7.58 -12.05 -7.78
CA THR A 112 -7.51 -10.95 -6.82
C THR A 112 -6.27 -10.11 -7.11
N HIS A 113 -6.42 -8.79 -7.25
CA HIS A 113 -5.32 -7.84 -7.47
C HIS A 113 -5.22 -6.90 -6.28
N LEU A 114 -4.08 -6.92 -5.60
CA LEU A 114 -3.88 -6.17 -4.37
C LEU A 114 -2.49 -5.54 -4.28
N LEU A 115 -2.37 -4.60 -3.34
CA LEU A 115 -1.10 -4.11 -2.84
C LEU A 115 -0.93 -4.56 -1.39
N GLN A 116 0.17 -5.28 -1.13
CA GLN A 116 0.60 -5.72 0.19
C GLN A 116 1.70 -4.75 0.67
N ILE A 117 1.37 -3.94 1.69
CA ILE A 117 2.18 -2.79 2.11
C ILE A 117 2.68 -3.03 3.53
N TRP A 118 3.99 -2.95 3.75
CA TRP A 118 4.57 -3.11 5.09
C TRP A 118 5.25 -1.84 5.56
N ILE A 119 4.90 -1.40 6.76
CA ILE A 119 5.45 -0.23 7.43
C ILE A 119 6.09 -0.69 8.73
N GLU A 120 7.38 -0.40 8.89
CA GLU A 120 8.09 -0.65 10.14
C GLU A 120 7.48 0.20 11.25
N PRO A 121 7.06 -0.39 12.39
CA PRO A 121 6.52 0.37 13.50
C PRO A 121 7.63 1.09 14.26
N SER A 122 7.32 2.25 14.83
CA SER A 122 8.20 2.98 15.74
C SER A 122 8.31 2.33 17.13
N VAL A 123 7.41 1.38 17.45
CA VAL A 123 7.38 0.65 18.72
C VAL A 123 7.25 -0.84 18.45
N ARG A 124 8.10 -1.64 19.08
CA ARG A 124 8.09 -3.10 18.99
C ARG A 124 7.34 -3.74 20.15
N GLY A 125 6.88 -4.98 19.96
CA GLY A 125 6.26 -5.80 21.01
C GLY A 125 4.88 -5.30 21.45
N VAL A 126 4.19 -4.52 20.62
CA VAL A 126 2.79 -4.15 20.85
C VAL A 126 1.89 -5.40 20.81
N PRO A 127 0.72 -5.41 21.47
CA PRO A 127 -0.26 -6.46 21.28
C PRO A 127 -0.64 -6.56 19.78
N PRO A 128 -0.72 -7.77 19.21
CA PRO A 128 -1.25 -7.95 17.86
C PRO A 128 -2.67 -7.37 17.77
N SER A 129 -3.00 -6.75 16.64
CA SER A 129 -4.35 -6.21 16.42
C SER A 129 -4.71 -6.16 14.95
N TYR A 130 -6.01 -6.09 14.66
CA TYR A 130 -6.59 -6.07 13.34
C TYR A 130 -7.61 -4.94 13.22
N GLU A 131 -7.58 -4.21 12.11
CA GLU A 131 -8.58 -3.22 11.72
C GLU A 131 -8.94 -3.40 10.24
N GLN A 132 -10.18 -3.12 9.87
CA GLN A 132 -10.65 -3.09 8.49
C GLN A 132 -11.74 -2.02 8.37
N THR A 133 -11.57 -1.10 7.44
CA THR A 133 -12.48 0.03 7.25
C THR A 133 -12.79 0.22 5.77
N PHE A 134 -14.06 0.46 5.45
CA PHE A 134 -14.52 0.82 4.11
C PHE A 134 -14.43 2.34 3.89
N PHE A 135 -13.82 2.73 2.77
CA PHE A 135 -13.68 4.12 2.31
C PHE A 135 -14.44 4.28 0.99
N PRO A 136 -15.64 4.87 1.03
CA PRO A 136 -16.47 5.08 -0.16
C PRO A 136 -15.74 5.84 -1.27
N VAL A 137 -16.14 5.60 -2.53
CA VAL A 137 -15.53 6.25 -3.70
C VAL A 137 -15.65 7.77 -3.62
N GLU A 138 -16.77 8.30 -3.12
CA GLU A 138 -16.97 9.74 -2.96
C GLU A 138 -15.96 10.40 -1.99
N GLU A 139 -15.41 9.63 -1.05
CA GLU A 139 -14.39 10.13 -0.12
C GLU A 139 -12.99 10.12 -0.74
N ARG A 140 -12.77 9.33 -1.81
CA ARG A 140 -11.46 9.17 -2.48
C ARG A 140 -11.38 9.89 -3.83
N ARG A 141 -12.52 10.26 -4.43
CA ARG A 141 -12.56 10.91 -5.74
C ARG A 141 -12.14 12.38 -5.66
N GLY A 142 -11.19 12.78 -6.51
CA GLY A 142 -10.72 14.16 -6.64
C GLY A 142 -10.02 14.71 -5.38
N ARG A 143 -9.67 13.85 -4.41
CA ARG A 143 -9.09 14.26 -3.13
C ARG A 143 -8.21 13.17 -2.53
N LEU A 144 -7.24 13.56 -1.71
CA LEU A 144 -6.43 12.62 -0.92
C LEU A 144 -7.21 12.19 0.32
N ARG A 145 -7.70 10.95 0.31
CA ARG A 145 -8.35 10.35 1.48
C ARG A 145 -7.32 9.67 2.35
N ARG A 146 -7.16 10.12 3.59
CA ARG A 146 -6.34 9.40 4.57
C ARG A 146 -7.00 8.07 4.89
N VAL A 147 -6.28 6.97 4.68
CA VAL A 147 -6.79 5.61 4.92
C VAL A 147 -6.06 4.88 6.03
N ALA A 148 -4.79 5.23 6.30
CA ALA A 148 -4.07 4.79 7.51
C ALA A 148 -3.29 5.95 8.16
N SER A 149 -3.22 6.00 9.49
CA SER A 149 -2.40 6.98 10.20
C SER A 149 -2.13 6.62 11.66
N LYS A 150 -1.18 7.29 12.30
CA LYS A 150 -0.86 7.06 13.71
C LYS A 150 -2.03 7.26 14.67
N ASP A 151 -2.83 8.29 14.44
CA ASP A 151 -3.86 8.78 15.36
C ASP A 151 -5.27 8.32 14.97
N GLY A 152 -5.42 7.50 13.92
CA GLY A 152 -6.73 7.08 13.42
C GLY A 152 -7.55 8.24 12.85
N ARG A 153 -6.90 9.37 12.53
CA ARG A 153 -7.56 10.58 12.07
C ARG A 153 -8.44 10.32 10.84
N ASP A 154 -9.56 11.03 10.80
CA ASP A 154 -10.54 10.94 9.72
C ASP A 154 -11.09 9.51 9.57
N GLY A 155 -11.08 8.68 10.63
CA GLY A 155 -11.53 7.29 10.57
C GLY A 155 -10.57 6.36 9.82
N SER A 156 -9.32 6.78 9.61
CA SER A 156 -8.28 5.92 9.06
C SER A 156 -7.98 4.75 9.99
N VAL A 157 -7.54 3.61 9.45
CA VAL A 157 -6.97 2.55 10.30
C VAL A 157 -5.71 3.06 11.01
N THR A 158 -5.48 2.59 12.24
CA THR A 158 -4.34 3.02 13.04
C THR A 158 -3.06 2.28 12.64
N ILE A 159 -1.91 2.94 12.67
CA ILE A 159 -0.59 2.30 12.50
C ILE A 159 0.38 2.78 13.57
N HIS A 160 1.25 1.89 14.06
CA HIS A 160 2.22 2.23 15.10
C HIS A 160 3.47 2.95 14.57
N GLN A 161 3.31 3.94 13.70
CA GLN A 161 4.39 4.71 13.09
C GLN A 161 3.96 6.17 12.85
N ASP A 162 4.89 7.12 12.89
CA ASP A 162 4.67 8.50 12.42
C ASP A 162 4.63 8.55 10.89
N ALA A 163 3.59 7.94 10.34
CA ALA A 163 3.29 7.88 8.92
C ALA A 163 1.79 8.08 8.69
N ALA A 164 1.46 8.50 7.48
CA ALA A 164 0.08 8.49 6.98
C ALA A 164 0.05 7.94 5.55
N LEU A 165 -0.96 7.13 5.25
CA LEU A 165 -1.26 6.64 3.92
C LEU A 165 -2.54 7.30 3.42
N TYR A 166 -2.47 7.84 2.22
CA TYR A 166 -3.60 8.41 1.50
C TYR A 166 -3.88 7.64 0.23
N ALA A 167 -5.14 7.51 -0.15
CA ALA A 167 -5.57 7.01 -1.44
C ALA A 167 -6.36 8.09 -2.18
N ALA A 168 -6.23 8.15 -3.51
CA ALA A 168 -7.05 9.02 -4.35
C ALA A 168 -7.41 8.35 -5.67
N LEU A 169 -8.62 8.65 -6.14
CA LEU A 169 -9.12 8.33 -7.48
C LEU A 169 -9.26 9.65 -8.24
N LEU A 170 -8.60 9.77 -9.37
CA LEU A 170 -8.54 11.00 -10.16
C LEU A 170 -8.94 10.72 -11.60
N VAL A 171 -9.67 11.64 -12.22
CA VAL A 171 -9.94 11.62 -13.66
C VAL A 171 -9.04 12.62 -14.40
N PRO A 172 -8.83 12.50 -15.74
CA PRO A 172 -7.90 13.36 -16.47
C PRO A 172 -8.10 14.86 -16.20
N GLY A 173 -7.01 15.55 -15.87
CA GLY A 173 -6.99 16.98 -15.55
C GLY A 173 -7.30 17.32 -14.09
N GLU A 174 -7.86 16.41 -13.28
CA GLU A 174 -8.00 16.63 -11.84
C GLU A 174 -6.64 16.69 -11.16
N SER A 175 -6.55 17.50 -10.10
CA SER A 175 -5.32 17.68 -9.34
C SER A 175 -5.58 17.66 -7.85
N VAL A 176 -4.72 16.98 -7.11
CA VAL A 176 -4.67 17.02 -5.65
C VAL A 176 -3.35 17.62 -5.18
N ARG A 177 -3.37 18.17 -3.96
CA ARG A 177 -2.19 18.77 -3.33
C ARG A 177 -1.97 18.18 -1.96
N HIS A 178 -0.70 17.96 -1.62
CA HIS A 178 -0.28 17.54 -0.30
C HIS A 178 0.87 18.43 0.18
N VAL A 179 0.71 19.08 1.33
CA VAL A 179 1.77 19.88 1.94
C VAL A 179 2.55 19.00 2.90
N LEU A 180 3.86 18.92 2.69
CA LEU A 180 4.77 18.19 3.55
C LEU A 180 5.32 19.11 4.63
N ALA A 181 5.21 18.68 5.89
CA ALA A 181 5.85 19.38 6.99
C ALA A 181 7.39 19.29 6.85
N PRO A 182 8.15 20.29 7.34
CA PRO A 182 9.61 20.25 7.27
C PRO A 182 10.19 18.95 7.85
N GLY A 183 11.17 18.37 7.14
CA GLY A 183 11.82 17.12 7.53
C GLY A 183 11.10 15.85 7.09
N ARG A 184 9.84 15.93 6.66
CA ARG A 184 9.07 14.79 6.17
C ARG A 184 9.44 14.43 4.73
N HIS A 185 9.20 13.17 4.41
CA HIS A 185 9.43 12.57 3.10
C HIS A 185 8.11 12.01 2.59
N ALA A 186 8.04 11.75 1.30
CA ALA A 186 6.90 11.05 0.74
C ALA A 186 7.32 9.92 -0.19
N TYR A 187 6.40 8.96 -0.37
CA TYR A 187 6.43 8.02 -1.47
C TYR A 187 5.11 8.12 -2.21
N LEU A 188 5.13 8.31 -3.52
CA LEU A 188 3.94 8.18 -4.37
C LEU A 188 4.01 6.84 -5.08
N HIS A 189 2.92 6.07 -5.08
CA HIS A 189 2.75 4.89 -5.92
C HIS A 189 1.54 5.08 -6.83
N VAL A 190 1.72 4.83 -8.14
CA VAL A 190 0.63 4.88 -9.11
C VAL A 190 0.10 3.46 -9.28
N ALA A 191 -0.96 3.11 -8.57
CA ALA A 191 -1.54 1.77 -8.64
C ALA A 191 -2.20 1.52 -10.00
N ARG A 192 -2.86 2.53 -10.57
CA ARG A 192 -3.45 2.49 -11.92
C ARG A 192 -3.31 3.83 -12.62
N GLY A 193 -3.30 3.80 -13.95
CA GLY A 193 -3.37 4.99 -14.78
C GLY A 193 -2.04 5.71 -14.94
N ALA A 194 -2.11 7.04 -15.02
CA ALA A 194 -0.94 7.90 -15.16
C ALA A 194 -1.16 9.26 -14.53
N VAL A 195 -0.11 9.82 -13.92
CA VAL A 195 -0.12 11.13 -13.27
C VAL A 195 1.14 11.94 -13.59
N ASP A 196 1.03 13.25 -13.50
CA ASP A 196 2.14 14.18 -13.36
C ASP A 196 2.33 14.53 -11.88
N LEU A 197 3.53 14.33 -11.35
CA LEU A 197 3.96 14.76 -10.02
C LEU A 197 4.99 15.87 -10.15
N ASN A 198 4.62 17.11 -9.85
CA ASN A 198 5.51 18.28 -9.93
C ASN A 198 6.29 18.37 -11.27
N GLY A 199 5.66 18.03 -12.40
CA GLY A 199 6.29 18.01 -13.73
C GLY A 199 6.95 16.68 -14.13
N VAL A 200 6.90 15.65 -13.27
CA VAL A 200 7.43 14.31 -13.54
C VAL A 200 6.31 13.33 -13.86
N GLN A 201 6.37 12.72 -15.04
CA GLN A 201 5.36 11.78 -15.52
C GLN A 201 5.58 10.37 -14.95
N LEU A 202 4.51 9.78 -14.41
CA LEU A 202 4.49 8.45 -13.80
C LEU A 202 3.31 7.64 -14.35
N GLY A 203 3.57 6.39 -14.72
CA GLY A 203 2.56 5.42 -15.17
C GLY A 203 2.25 4.36 -14.11
N ALA A 204 1.29 3.48 -14.41
CA ALA A 204 0.90 2.39 -13.52
C ALA A 204 2.11 1.52 -13.11
N GLY A 205 2.19 1.22 -11.82
CA GLY A 205 3.29 0.51 -11.18
C GLY A 205 4.52 1.36 -10.87
N ASP A 206 4.65 2.57 -11.44
CA ASP A 206 5.72 3.49 -11.06
C ASP A 206 5.53 3.97 -9.61
N GLY A 207 6.66 4.30 -8.97
CA GLY A 207 6.66 5.07 -7.74
C GLY A 207 7.70 6.18 -7.73
N ALA A 208 7.62 7.04 -6.73
CA ALA A 208 8.50 8.18 -6.57
C ALA A 208 8.89 8.36 -5.09
N LYS A 209 10.19 8.24 -4.80
CA LYS A 209 10.78 8.63 -3.51
C LYS A 209 10.98 10.14 -3.50
N ILE A 210 10.40 10.83 -2.54
CA ILE A 210 10.34 12.29 -2.52
C ILE A 210 10.96 12.81 -1.22
N ALA A 211 11.96 13.66 -1.35
CA ALA A 211 12.66 14.33 -0.27
C ALA A 211 12.79 15.82 -0.59
N GLU A 212 12.92 16.70 0.42
CA GLU A 212 13.20 18.12 0.20
C GLU A 212 12.16 18.85 -0.69
N GLU A 213 10.91 18.37 -0.70
CA GLU A 213 9.76 19.06 -1.31
C GLU A 213 8.83 19.54 -0.20
N SER A 214 8.29 20.76 -0.33
CA SER A 214 7.32 21.31 0.64
C SER A 214 5.87 21.07 0.21
N GLU A 215 5.62 20.90 -1.10
CA GLU A 215 4.30 20.63 -1.66
C GLU A 215 4.42 19.63 -2.81
N LEU A 216 3.51 18.65 -2.81
CA LEU A 216 3.29 17.74 -3.92
C LEU A 216 2.02 18.15 -4.63
N ARG A 217 2.12 18.45 -5.91
CA ARG A 217 0.98 18.59 -6.82
C ARG A 217 0.95 17.37 -7.72
N ILE A 218 -0.16 16.64 -7.67
CA ILE A 218 -0.37 15.42 -8.45
C ILE A 218 -1.57 15.65 -9.36
N THR A 219 -1.34 15.61 -10.66
CA THR A 219 -2.35 15.85 -11.68
C THR A 219 -2.54 14.58 -12.51
N ALA A 220 -3.79 14.14 -12.69
CA ALA A 220 -4.09 12.98 -13.50
C ALA A 220 -3.88 13.26 -15.00
N ALA A 221 -3.04 12.44 -15.65
CA ALA A 221 -2.88 12.43 -17.10
C ALA A 221 -3.85 11.43 -17.77
N ALA A 222 -4.28 10.42 -17.03
CA ALA A 222 -5.34 9.47 -17.35
C ALA A 222 -6.21 9.23 -16.10
N ASP A 223 -7.29 8.44 -16.19
CA ASP A 223 -7.94 7.92 -14.98
C ASP A 223 -6.89 7.20 -14.12
N ALA A 224 -6.74 7.61 -12.86
CA ALA A 224 -5.65 7.18 -12.00
C ALA A 224 -6.12 6.81 -10.59
N GLU A 225 -5.51 5.77 -10.05
CA GLU A 225 -5.62 5.37 -8.65
C GLU A 225 -4.22 5.44 -8.05
N ILE A 226 -4.05 6.27 -7.03
CA ILE A 226 -2.75 6.54 -6.42
C ILE A 226 -2.77 6.29 -4.92
N LEU A 227 -1.61 5.92 -4.38
CA LEU A 227 -1.32 5.86 -2.96
C LEU A 227 -0.19 6.81 -2.63
N LEU A 228 -0.42 7.72 -1.70
CA LEU A 228 0.57 8.66 -1.21
C LEU A 228 0.91 8.34 0.25
N PHE A 229 2.19 8.07 0.49
CA PHE A 229 2.75 7.86 1.82
C PHE A 229 3.43 9.14 2.27
N ASP A 230 3.05 9.62 3.44
CA ASP A 230 3.71 10.72 4.13
C ASP A 230 4.46 10.16 5.33
N LEU A 231 5.78 10.33 5.37
CA LEU A 231 6.72 9.60 6.22
C LEU A 231 7.63 10.57 7.00
N ALA A 232 7.83 10.31 8.30
CA ALA A 232 8.82 11.03 9.11
C ALA A 232 10.27 10.70 8.73
#